data_AF-A0A0F8X523-F1
#
_entry.id   AF-A0A0F8X523-F1
#
_cell.length_a   1.000
_cell.length_b   1.000
_cell.length_c   1.000
_cell.angle_alpha   90.00
_cell.angle_beta   90.00
_cell.angle_gamma   90.00
#
_symmetry.space_group_name_H-M   'P 1'
#
loop_
_entity.id
_entity.type
_entity.pdbx_description
1 polymer ?
#
loop_
_entity_poly.entity_id
_entity_poly.type
_entity_poly.pdbx_seq_one_letter_code
_entity_poly.pdbx_strand_id
1 'polypeptide(L)' 'MTVKTIETAIKLIDEMKGFGEPAGSVWQYTNSMNNKEMFAIFPARQHCDIHGSPCVKNPVQIWGAGQWLPPFDHLN' A
#
# COMPACT_ATOMS: atom_id res chain seq x y z
N MET A 1 7.07 -5.21 13.59
CA MET A 1 5.76 -4.61 13.23
C MET A 1 5.23 -3.88 14.47
N THR A 2 4.85 -2.61 14.35
CA THR A 2 4.39 -1.80 15.50
C THR A 2 2.87 -1.80 15.60
N VAL A 3 2.30 -1.50 16.77
CA VAL A 3 0.84 -1.37 16.96
C VAL A 3 0.25 -0.34 16.00
N LYS A 4 0.92 0.80 15.81
CA LYS A 4 0.54 1.86 14.89
C LYS A 4 0.46 1.38 13.43
N THR A 5 1.36 0.49 13.02
CA THR A 5 1.34 -0.12 11.68
C THR A 5 0.08 -0.98 11.48
N ILE A 6 -0.30 -1.74 12.51
CA ILE A 6 -1.49 -2.61 12.47
C ILE A 6 -2.77 -1.77 12.38
N GLU A 7 -2.89 -0.73 13.21
CA GLU A 7 -4.02 0.21 13.18
C GLU A 7 -4.15 0.89 11.81
N THR A 8 -3.03 1.31 11.23
CA THR A 8 -3.00 1.91 9.89
C THR A 8 -3.47 0.91 8.84
N ALA A 9 -2.97 -0.33 8.86
CA ALA A 9 -3.39 -1.37 7.92
C ALA A 9 -4.89 -1.70 8.02
N ILE A 10 -5.44 -1.79 9.25
CA ILE A 10 -6.87 -2.02 9.47
C ILE A 10 -7.69 -0.86 8.89
N LYS A 11 -7.28 0.38 9.13
CA LYS A 11 -7.94 1.58 8.59
C LYS A 11 -7.95 1.56 7.06
N LEU A 12 -6.81 1.24 6.42
CA LEU A 12 -6.71 1.16 4.97
C LEU A 12 -7.61 0.07 4.38
N ILE A 13 -7.71 -1.09 5.03
CA ILE A 13 -8.63 -2.16 4.61
C ILE A 13 -10.08 -1.70 4.67
N ASP A 14 -10.46 -0.96 5.72
CA ASP A 14 -11.83 -0.48 5.89
C ASP A 14 -12.20 0.60 4.86
N GLU A 15 -11.29 1.55 4.61
CA GLU A 15 -11.48 2.56 3.55
C GLU A 15 -11.64 1.91 2.17
N MET A 16 -10.85 0.87 1.87
CA MET A 16 -10.94 0.12 0.61
C MET A 16 -12.30 -0.57 0.40
N LYS A 17 -12.94 -1.06 1.46
CA LYS A 17 -14.33 -1.56 1.36
C LYS A 17 -15.30 -0.46 0.90
N GLY A 18 -15.08 0.78 1.34
CA GLY A 18 -15.86 1.95 0.91
C GLY A 18 -15.71 2.26 -0.58
N PHE A 19 -14.56 1.92 -1.19
CA PHE A 19 -14.32 2.06 -2.62
C PHE A 19 -14.90 0.91 -3.47
N GLY A 20 -15.52 -0.10 -2.84
CA GLY A 20 -16.03 -1.28 -3.55
C GLY A 20 -14.95 -2.30 -3.95
N GLU A 21 -13.71 -2.09 -3.53
CA GLU A 21 -12.58 -2.95 -3.85
C GLU A 21 -12.08 -3.67 -2.57
N PRO A 22 -12.32 -4.97 -2.42
CA PRO A 22 -11.87 -5.69 -1.23
C PRO A 22 -10.34 -5.79 -1.20
N ALA A 23 -9.74 -5.25 -0.13
CA ALA A 23 -8.32 -5.43 0.14
C ALA A 23 -8.04 -6.86 0.62
N GLY A 24 -7.26 -7.61 -0.15
CA GLY A 24 -6.80 -8.97 0.17
C GLY A 24 -5.53 -9.00 1.02
N SER A 25 -4.65 -8.00 0.89
CA SER A 25 -3.47 -7.82 1.75
C SER A 25 -2.94 -6.39 1.74
N VAL A 26 -2.28 -5.98 2.82
CA VAL A 26 -1.63 -4.67 2.97
C VAL A 26 -0.18 -4.88 3.40
N TRP A 27 0.75 -4.25 2.70
CA TRP A 27 2.18 -4.40 2.93
C TRP A 27 2.85 -3.05 3.10
N GLN A 28 3.61 -2.91 4.20
CA GLN A 28 4.45 -1.75 4.44
C GLN A 28 5.79 -1.91 3.71
N TYR A 29 6.27 -0.84 3.08
CA TYR A 29 7.58 -0.81 2.42
C TYR A 29 8.20 0.58 2.44
N THR A 30 9.51 0.65 2.21
CA THR A 30 10.23 1.90 2.02
C THR A 30 10.53 2.07 0.54
N ASN A 31 10.00 3.13 -0.07
CA ASN A 31 10.28 3.45 -1.46
C ASN A 31 11.70 4.01 -1.60
N SER A 32 12.55 3.33 -2.36
CA SER A 32 13.97 3.71 -2.49
C SER A 32 14.22 5.00 -3.28
N MET A 33 13.26 5.49 -4.08
CA MET A 33 13.41 6.73 -4.85
C MET A 33 13.20 8.00 -4.01
N ASN A 34 12.33 7.93 -3.00
CA ASN A 34 12.01 9.10 -2.15
C ASN A 34 12.26 8.86 -0.65
N ASN A 35 12.74 7.66 -0.29
CA ASN A 35 13.02 7.23 1.07
C ASN A 35 11.83 7.39 2.03
N LYS A 36 10.59 7.25 1.52
CA LYS A 36 9.37 7.34 2.33
C LYS A 36 8.78 5.98 2.59
N GLU A 37 8.23 5.81 3.79
CA GLU A 37 7.40 4.66 4.12
C GLU A 37 6.04 4.76 3.44
N MET A 38 5.63 3.66 2.84
CA MET A 38 4.39 3.53 2.06
C MET A 38 3.71 2.20 2.39
N PHE A 39 2.42 2.13 2.08
CA PHE A 39 1.60 0.94 2.21
C PHE A 39 1.03 0.60 0.84
N ALA A 40 1.31 -0.60 0.36
CA ALA A 40 0.72 -1.14 -0.86
C ALA A 40 -0.46 -2.05 -0.49
N ILE A 41 -1.60 -1.84 -1.16
CA ILE A 41 -2.81 -2.63 -0.97
C ILE A 41 -2.98 -3.51 -2.21
N PHE A 42 -3.24 -4.79 -2.00
CA PHE A 42 -3.47 -5.76 -3.07
C PHE A 42 -4.86 -6.37 -2.98
N PRO A 43 -5.50 -6.70 -4.12
CA PRO A 43 -6.83 -7.30 -4.15
C PRO A 43 -6.84 -8.76 -3.70
N ALA A 44 -5.70 -9.46 -3.83
CA ALA A 44 -5.52 -10.85 -3.40
C ALA A 44 -4.51 -10.93 -2.26
N ARG A 45 -4.47 -12.08 -1.58
CA ARG A 45 -3.35 -12.45 -0.70
C ARG A 45 -2.11 -12.65 -1.56
N GLN A 46 -1.36 -11.58 -1.79
CA GLN A 46 -0.06 -11.63 -2.42
C GLN A 46 1.01 -11.39 -1.36
N HIS A 47 2.14 -12.06 -1.50
CA HIS A 47 3.36 -11.77 -0.76
C HIS A 47 4.29 -11.07 -1.74
N CYS A 48 4.47 -9.76 -1.58
CA CYS A 48 5.47 -9.04 -2.35
C CYS A 48 6.67 -8.85 -1.41
N ASP A 49 7.86 -9.28 -1.83
CA ASP A 49 9.09 -8.94 -1.12
C ASP A 49 9.43 -7.49 -1.44
N ILE A 50 9.06 -6.58 -0.54
CA ILE A 50 9.14 -5.14 -0.79
C ILE A 50 10.34 -4.46 -0.10
N HIS A 51 11.31 -5.24 0.37
CA HIS A 51 12.53 -4.65 0.95
C HIS A 51 13.42 -4.05 -0.15
N GLY A 52 13.47 -2.72 -0.20
CA GLY A 52 14.37 -1.96 -1.09
C GLY A 52 13.88 -1.78 -2.52
N SER A 53 12.62 -2.08 -2.82
CA SER A 53 12.10 -1.96 -4.18
C SER A 53 11.77 -0.50 -4.54
N PRO A 54 12.15 -0.01 -5.74
CA PRO A 54 11.74 1.32 -6.21
C PRO A 54 10.23 1.41 -6.46
N CYS A 55 9.57 0.27 -6.67
CA CYS A 55 8.14 0.19 -6.93
C CYS A 55 7.55 -1.15 -6.49
N VAL A 56 6.23 -1.19 -6.38
CA VAL A 56 5.46 -2.41 -6.12
C VAL A 56 4.72 -2.78 -7.41
N LYS A 57 4.74 -4.07 -7.79
CA LYS A 57 4.01 -4.53 -8.97
C LYS A 57 2.56 -4.81 -8.64
N ASN A 58 1.65 -4.27 -9.43
CA ASN A 58 0.20 -4.49 -9.37
C ASN A 58 -0.46 -4.24 -8.00
N PRO A 59 -0.11 -3.17 -7.25
CA PRO A 59 -0.96 -2.73 -6.16
C PRO A 59 -2.28 -2.24 -6.75
N VAL A 60 -3.39 -2.54 -6.09
CA VAL A 60 -4.66 -1.88 -6.39
C VAL A 60 -4.58 -0.40 -6.03
N GLN A 61 -3.94 -0.10 -4.89
CA GLN A 61 -3.80 1.26 -4.43
C GLN A 61 -2.57 1.40 -3.54
N ILE A 62 -2.03 2.62 -3.44
CA ILE A 62 -0.94 2.94 -2.52
C ILE A 62 -1.33 4.07 -1.60
N TRP A 63 -0.99 3.91 -0.32
CA TRP A 63 -1.08 4.95 0.67
C TRP A 63 0.32 5.39 1.08
N GLY A 64 0.58 6.69 1.08
CA GLY A 64 1.89 7.24 1.43
C GLY A 64 1.77 8.68 1.90
N ALA A 65 2.62 9.06 2.85
CA ALA A 65 2.64 10.41 3.41
C ALA A 65 1.27 10.93 3.93
N GLY A 66 0.43 10.04 4.48
CA GLY A 66 -0.86 10.42 5.05
C GLY A 66 -2.05 10.39 4.08
N GLN A 67 -1.82 10.09 2.79
CA GLN A 67 -2.84 10.17 1.75
C GLN A 67 -2.78 9.00 0.76
N TRP A 68 -3.89 8.75 0.09
CA TRP A 68 -3.94 7.88 -1.08
C TRP A 68 -3.17 8.52 -2.23
N LEU A 69 -2.23 7.78 -2.80
CA LEU A 69 -1.54 8.19 -4.02
C LEU A 69 -2.46 7.93 -5.22
N PRO A 70 -2.36 8.74 -6.29
CA PRO A 70 -3.10 8.48 -7.51
C PRO A 70 -2.68 7.12 -8.13
N PRO A 71 -3.57 6.48 -8.92
CA PRO A 71 -3.26 5.23 -9.61
C PRO A 71 -1.98 5.34 -10.43
N PHE A 72 -1.14 4.30 -10.38
CA PHE A 72 0.18 4.26 -11.02
C PHE A 72 0.15 4.44 -12.55
N ASP A 73 -1.01 4.31 -13.20
CA ASP A 73 -1.21 4.57 -14.63
C ASP A 73 -0.85 6.01 -15.04
N HIS A 74 -0.67 6.92 -14.10
CA HIS A 74 -0.34 8.33 -14.36
C HIS A 74 1.11 8.73 -14.00
N LEU A 75 2.00 7.78 -13.71
CA LEU A 75 3.41 8.05 -13.34
C LEU A 75 4.44 7.65 -14.41
N ASN A 76 3.99 7.37 -15.65
CA ASN A 76 4.84 7.23 -16.84
C ASN A 76 4.72 8.43 -17.77
#